data_AF-A0AAX6E145-F1
#
_entry.id   AF-A0AAX6E145-F1
#
_cell.length_a   1.000
_cell.length_b   1.000
_cell.length_c   1.000
_cell.angle_alpha   90.00
_cell.angle_beta   90.00
_cell.angle_gamma   90.00
#
_symmetry.space_group_name_H-M   'P 1'
#
loop_
_entity.id
_entity.type
_entity.pdbx_description
1 polymer ?
#
loop_
_entity_poly.entity_id
_entity_poly.type
_entity_poly.pdbx_seq_one_letter_code
_entity_poly.pdbx_strand_id
1 'polypeptide(L)'
;MGALERGRFAEEMMLDLTDCCGSGPESEPASAHNHHKSTIERSVKVLLQGLGEDGEREGIRRTPLRVAKAFAQGTRGYRQKVREIVQGALFPEAGLDNGAGYAGGDGGLVVVRDIDLFSYCESCLLPFSVQCHVGYVPSGQRVLGLSKLSRVADVFAKRLQEPQRLANEICAALQNSINPAGVAVALNCWHIEFLAALQCNPNPRHPSIHGMQGWLCSSVCSSSGVFKQD
;
A
#
# COMPACT_ATOMS: atom_id res chain seq x y z
N MET A 1 40.17 -14.70 12.46
CA MET A 1 40.29 -15.67 11.35
C MET A 1 39.05 -16.56 11.46
N GLY A 2 37.97 -16.30 10.73
CA GLY A 2 37.77 -16.69 9.33
C GLY A 2 37.30 -18.16 9.29
N ALA A 3 36.29 -18.60 8.56
CA ALA A 3 35.34 -18.02 7.62
C ALA A 3 34.41 -19.20 7.19
N LEU A 4 33.13 -18.92 6.90
CA LEU A 4 32.16 -19.74 6.13
C LEU A 4 31.79 -21.13 6.70
N GLU A 5 30.51 -21.54 6.72
CA GLU A 5 29.71 -21.85 5.54
C GLU A 5 28.30 -21.24 5.52
N ARG A 6 27.98 -20.69 4.34
CA ARG A 6 26.64 -20.31 3.88
C ARG A 6 26.10 -21.49 3.07
N GLY A 7 24.80 -21.79 3.17
CA GLY A 7 24.16 -22.66 2.17
C GLY A 7 22.91 -23.37 2.66
N ARG A 8 21.81 -22.64 2.89
CA ARG A 8 20.47 -23.25 2.95
C ARG A 8 19.30 -22.28 2.70
N PHE A 9 19.48 -21.33 1.79
CA PHE A 9 18.45 -20.32 1.44
C PHE A 9 18.31 -20.07 -0.08
N ALA A 10 18.69 -21.04 -0.93
CA ALA A 10 18.70 -20.84 -2.39
C ALA A 10 17.85 -21.83 -3.21
N GLU A 11 17.04 -22.69 -2.58
CA GLU A 11 16.28 -23.73 -3.30
C GLU A 11 14.77 -23.45 -3.45
N GLU A 12 14.22 -22.39 -2.86
CA GLU A 12 12.79 -22.05 -3.00
C GLU A 12 12.50 -21.03 -4.13
N MET A 13 13.50 -20.61 -4.90
CA MET A 13 13.36 -19.53 -5.90
C MET A 13 13.40 -19.99 -7.36
N MET A 14 13.19 -21.28 -7.63
CA MET A 14 13.30 -21.84 -8.99
C MET A 14 12.25 -22.90 -9.34
N LEU A 15 10.98 -22.67 -8.98
CA LEU A 15 9.86 -23.54 -9.38
C LEU A 15 8.72 -22.81 -10.12
N ASP A 16 8.88 -21.55 -10.50
CA ASP A 16 7.83 -20.75 -11.17
C ASP A 16 8.12 -20.42 -12.66
N LEU A 17 9.00 -21.18 -13.32
CA LEU A 17 9.42 -20.87 -14.70
C LEU A 17 9.06 -21.91 -15.78
N THR A 18 8.16 -22.84 -15.49
CA THR A 18 7.61 -23.74 -16.52
C THR A 18 6.12 -23.97 -16.32
N ASP A 19 5.28 -23.04 -16.80
CA ASP A 19 4.10 -23.44 -17.57
C ASP A 19 3.61 -22.27 -18.46
N CYS A 20 4.13 -22.22 -19.68
CA CYS A 20 3.63 -21.36 -20.73
C CYS A 20 2.77 -22.23 -21.66
N CYS A 21 1.45 -22.27 -21.46
CA CYS A 21 0.42 -22.33 -22.52
C CYS A 21 -1.01 -22.47 -21.95
N GLY A 22 -1.81 -21.40 -22.08
CA GLY A 22 -3.26 -21.46 -22.35
C GLY A 22 -4.24 -21.66 -21.17
N SER A 23 -4.95 -20.59 -20.79
CA SER A 23 -6.43 -20.45 -20.94
C SER A 23 -7.05 -19.48 -19.91
N GLY A 24 -7.75 -18.44 -20.41
CA GLY A 24 -8.87 -17.74 -19.75
C GLY A 24 -8.61 -16.94 -18.44
N PRO A 25 -9.51 -16.01 -18.07
CA PRO A 25 -9.47 -15.38 -16.77
C PRO A 25 -10.07 -16.34 -15.74
N GLU A 26 -9.24 -17.01 -14.95
CA GLU A 26 -9.72 -17.75 -13.78
C GLU A 26 -10.28 -16.76 -12.76
N SER A 27 -11.61 -16.64 -12.75
CA SER A 27 -12.34 -16.04 -11.64
C SER A 27 -12.13 -16.92 -10.41
N GLU A 28 -11.56 -16.37 -9.33
CA GLU A 28 -11.49 -17.07 -8.04
C GLU A 28 -12.88 -17.64 -7.67
N PRO A 29 -12.96 -18.87 -7.15
CA PRO A 29 -14.23 -19.49 -6.82
C PRO A 29 -14.91 -18.73 -5.67
N ALA A 30 -16.15 -18.31 -5.88
CA ALA A 30 -16.97 -17.58 -4.90
C ALA A 30 -17.10 -18.28 -3.52
N SER A 31 -16.79 -19.58 -3.43
CA SER A 31 -16.80 -20.35 -2.18
C SER A 31 -15.68 -19.96 -1.21
N ALA A 32 -14.47 -19.65 -1.72
CA ALA A 32 -13.33 -19.28 -0.88
C ALA A 32 -13.53 -17.92 -0.20
N HIS A 33 -14.11 -16.96 -0.94
CA HIS A 33 -14.42 -15.63 -0.43
C HIS A 33 -15.45 -15.66 0.72
N ASN A 34 -16.46 -16.53 0.61
CA ASN A 34 -17.45 -16.72 1.66
C ASN A 34 -16.87 -17.39 2.91
N HIS A 35 -15.90 -18.29 2.74
CA HIS A 35 -15.28 -19.00 3.85
C HIS A 35 -14.46 -18.07 4.76
N HIS A 36 -13.65 -17.16 4.18
CA HIS A 36 -12.89 -16.16 4.94
C HIS A 36 -13.80 -15.21 5.72
N LYS A 37 -14.87 -14.73 5.07
CA LYS A 37 -15.82 -13.82 5.70
C LYS A 37 -16.52 -14.47 6.90
N SER A 38 -17.03 -15.69 6.73
CA SER A 38 -17.64 -16.48 7.83
C SER A 38 -16.66 -16.69 9.00
N THR A 39 -15.39 -16.94 8.68
CA THR A 39 -14.33 -17.11 9.68
C THR A 39 -14.11 -15.82 10.48
N ILE A 40 -14.00 -14.67 9.83
CA ILE A 40 -13.85 -13.38 10.52
C ILE A 40 -15.06 -13.09 11.41
N GLU A 41 -16.28 -13.32 10.91
CA GLU A 41 -17.50 -13.11 11.71
C GLU A 41 -17.48 -13.93 13.00
N ARG A 42 -17.12 -15.21 12.91
CA ARG A 42 -16.99 -16.08 14.09
C ARG A 42 -15.89 -15.60 15.03
N SER A 43 -14.72 -15.21 14.52
CA SER A 43 -13.62 -14.68 15.34
C SER A 43 -14.01 -13.39 16.06
N VAL A 44 -14.76 -12.50 15.41
CA VAL A 44 -15.22 -11.25 16.04
C VAL A 44 -16.23 -11.53 17.16
N LYS A 45 -17.09 -12.54 17.03
CA LYS A 45 -17.98 -12.95 18.13
C LYS A 45 -17.17 -13.40 19.35
N VAL A 46 -16.15 -14.23 19.14
CA VAL A 46 -15.26 -14.68 20.22
C VAL A 46 -14.50 -13.50 20.83
N LEU A 47 -14.02 -12.56 20.01
CA LEU A 47 -13.36 -11.34 20.48
C LEU A 47 -14.28 -10.52 21.39
N LEU A 48 -15.53 -10.27 20.98
CA LEU A 48 -16.51 -9.53 21.79
C LEU A 48 -16.77 -10.22 23.13
N GLN A 49 -16.91 -11.55 23.13
CA GLN A 49 -17.03 -12.32 24.37
C GLN A 49 -15.80 -12.17 25.27
N GLY A 50 -14.58 -12.21 24.69
CA GLY A 50 -13.33 -12.02 25.43
C GLY A 50 -13.17 -10.62 26.02
N LEU A 51 -13.83 -9.61 25.43
CA LEU A 51 -13.90 -8.24 25.96
C LEU A 51 -14.97 -8.07 27.06
N GLY A 52 -15.75 -9.11 27.36
CA GLY A 52 -16.85 -9.04 28.32
C GLY A 52 -18.12 -8.36 27.79
N GLU A 53 -18.25 -8.19 26.46
CA GLU A 53 -19.45 -7.60 25.85
C GLU A 53 -20.58 -8.63 25.68
N ASP A 54 -21.82 -8.15 25.78
CA ASP A 54 -23.02 -8.93 25.44
C ASP A 54 -23.26 -8.93 23.92
N GLY A 55 -22.94 -10.05 23.27
CA GLY A 55 -23.09 -10.22 21.82
C GLY A 55 -24.51 -10.06 21.28
N GLU A 56 -25.55 -10.17 22.12
CA GLU A 56 -26.95 -10.00 21.72
C GLU A 56 -27.45 -8.56 21.86
N ARG A 57 -26.64 -7.68 22.48
CA ARG A 57 -26.94 -6.25 22.59
C ARG A 57 -27.21 -5.65 21.21
N GLU A 58 -28.31 -4.92 21.08
CA GLU A 58 -28.85 -4.41 19.82
C GLU A 58 -27.78 -3.71 18.94
N GLY A 59 -26.94 -2.88 19.57
CA GLY A 59 -25.89 -2.12 18.89
C GLY A 59 -24.79 -2.98 18.26
N ILE A 60 -24.48 -4.15 18.83
CA ILE A 60 -23.33 -4.98 18.43
C ILE A 60 -23.69 -6.35 17.85
N ARG A 61 -24.96 -6.73 17.87
CA ARG A 61 -25.45 -7.98 17.26
C ARG A 61 -25.01 -8.17 15.80
N ARG A 62 -24.92 -7.08 15.03
CA ARG A 62 -24.43 -7.08 13.63
C ARG A 62 -22.97 -6.63 13.47
N THR A 63 -22.24 -6.37 14.56
CA THR A 63 -20.81 -6.00 14.52
C THR A 63 -19.97 -7.04 13.82
N PRO A 64 -20.10 -8.36 14.06
CA PRO A 64 -19.30 -9.36 13.34
C PRO A 64 -19.35 -9.22 11.83
N LEU A 65 -20.56 -9.10 11.26
CA LEU A 65 -20.77 -8.91 9.83
C LEU A 65 -20.18 -7.59 9.33
N ARG A 66 -20.34 -6.49 10.09
CA ARG A 66 -19.79 -5.17 9.73
C ARG A 66 -18.26 -5.21 9.70
N VAL A 67 -17.65 -5.83 10.70
CA VAL A 67 -16.19 -5.98 10.81
C VAL A 67 -15.65 -6.85 9.67
N ALA A 68 -16.30 -7.98 9.37
CA ALA A 68 -15.89 -8.84 8.26
C ALA A 68 -15.96 -8.11 6.91
N LYS A 69 -17.00 -7.31 6.67
CA LYS A 69 -17.09 -6.45 5.48
C LYS A 69 -16.01 -5.37 5.45
N ALA A 70 -15.76 -4.72 6.58
CA ALA A 70 -14.75 -3.66 6.68
C ALA A 70 -13.35 -4.19 6.36
N PHE A 71 -12.95 -5.32 6.96
CA PHE A 71 -11.67 -5.95 6.67
C PHE A 71 -11.60 -6.47 5.23
N ALA A 72 -12.66 -7.08 4.70
CA ALA A 72 -12.66 -7.54 3.31
C ALA A 72 -12.41 -6.39 2.32
N GLN A 73 -13.00 -5.22 2.57
CA GLN A 73 -12.79 -4.01 1.76
C GLN A 73 -11.42 -3.38 1.99
N GLY A 74 -11.01 -3.21 3.25
CA GLY A 74 -9.75 -2.54 3.57
C GLY A 74 -8.51 -3.40 3.40
N THR A 75 -8.65 -4.71 3.13
CA THR A 75 -7.56 -5.63 2.75
C THR A 75 -7.68 -6.12 1.30
N ARG A 76 -8.49 -5.46 0.46
CA ARG A 76 -8.69 -5.86 -0.94
C ARG A 76 -7.42 -5.79 -1.79
N GLY A 77 -6.45 -4.99 -1.37
CA GLY A 77 -5.19 -4.77 -2.07
C GLY A 77 -4.30 -6.00 -2.20
N TYR A 78 -4.49 -7.01 -1.35
CA TYR A 78 -3.81 -8.31 -1.51
C TYR A 78 -4.21 -9.05 -2.79
N ARG A 79 -5.41 -8.77 -3.33
CA ARG A 79 -5.98 -9.45 -4.51
C ARG A 79 -5.87 -8.61 -5.77
N GLN A 80 -5.15 -7.48 -5.72
CA GLN A 80 -4.99 -6.57 -6.85
C GLN A 80 -3.56 -6.61 -7.37
N LYS A 81 -3.41 -6.66 -8.70
CA LYS A 81 -2.11 -6.63 -9.37
C LYS A 81 -1.85 -5.25 -9.94
N VAL A 82 -0.75 -4.61 -9.52
CA VAL A 82 -0.36 -3.27 -9.98
C VAL A 82 -0.19 -3.22 -11.50
N ARG A 83 0.37 -4.28 -12.09
CA ARG A 83 0.61 -4.37 -13.54
C ARG A 83 -0.67 -4.14 -14.35
N GLU A 84 -1.80 -4.72 -13.93
CA GLU A 84 -3.10 -4.57 -14.62
C GLU A 84 -3.66 -3.14 -14.52
N ILE A 85 -3.34 -2.41 -13.45
CA ILE A 85 -3.77 -1.02 -13.25
C ILE A 85 -3.01 -0.07 -14.17
N VAL A 86 -1.71 -0.31 -14.33
CA VAL A 86 -0.79 0.52 -15.11
C VAL A 86 -0.87 0.20 -16.60
N GLN A 87 -1.12 -1.07 -16.96
CA GLN A 87 -1.30 -1.50 -18.35
C GLN A 87 -2.42 -0.71 -19.04
N GLY A 88 -2.13 -0.24 -20.27
CA GLY A 88 -3.06 0.54 -21.08
C GLY A 88 -3.22 2.02 -20.68
N ALA A 89 -2.45 2.51 -19.70
CA ALA A 89 -2.51 3.90 -19.23
C ALA A 89 -1.18 4.66 -19.35
N LEU A 90 -0.22 4.10 -20.11
CA LEU A 90 0.98 4.78 -20.53
C LEU A 90 0.71 5.46 -21.86
N PHE A 91 0.80 6.79 -21.87
CA PHE A 91 0.54 7.61 -23.04
C PHE A 91 1.85 8.21 -23.55
N PRO A 92 2.02 8.41 -24.86
CA PRO A 92 3.10 9.26 -25.36
C PRO A 92 2.96 10.65 -24.74
N GLU A 93 4.08 11.24 -24.34
CA GLU A 93 4.08 12.61 -23.83
C GLU A 93 3.64 13.59 -24.94
N ALA A 94 2.67 14.45 -24.65
CA ALA A 94 2.24 15.48 -25.60
C ALA A 94 3.33 16.55 -25.76
N GLY A 95 3.55 17.06 -26.98
CA GLY A 95 4.45 18.18 -27.27
C GLY A 95 5.92 17.81 -27.54
N LEU A 96 6.24 16.52 -27.62
CA LEU A 96 7.59 16.03 -27.96
C LEU A 96 8.07 16.45 -29.36
N ASP A 97 7.12 16.65 -30.27
CA ASP A 97 7.29 17.14 -31.63
C ASP A 97 7.94 18.54 -31.70
N ASN A 98 7.85 19.32 -30.62
CA ASN A 98 8.35 20.71 -30.55
C ASN A 98 9.55 20.87 -29.59
N GLY A 99 10.13 19.77 -29.09
CA GLY A 99 11.29 19.78 -28.20
C GLY A 99 11.01 20.18 -26.73
N ALA A 100 9.74 20.45 -26.37
CA ALA A 100 9.32 20.79 -25.02
C ALA A 100 8.02 20.03 -24.69
N GLY A 101 8.16 18.84 -24.11
CA GLY A 101 7.03 18.04 -23.65
C GLY A 101 6.31 18.64 -22.44
N TYR A 102 5.00 18.44 -22.34
CA TYR A 102 4.15 19.01 -21.28
C TYR A 102 4.32 18.35 -19.89
N ALA A 103 5.01 17.21 -19.80
CA ALA A 103 5.47 16.66 -18.52
C ALA A 103 6.87 17.20 -18.15
N GLY A 104 7.37 18.19 -18.90
CA GLY A 104 8.62 18.92 -18.72
C GLY A 104 9.74 18.55 -19.71
N GLY A 105 9.41 17.89 -20.83
CA GLY A 105 10.36 17.57 -21.90
C GLY A 105 11.30 16.42 -21.55
N ASP A 106 12.49 16.42 -22.17
CA ASP A 106 13.56 15.43 -21.94
C ASP A 106 14.16 15.59 -20.51
N GLY A 107 13.39 15.26 -19.47
CA GLY A 107 13.79 15.36 -18.05
C GLY A 107 12.79 16.03 -17.10
N GLY A 108 11.54 16.24 -17.50
CA GLY A 108 10.53 16.89 -16.67
C GLY A 108 10.07 16.10 -15.43
N LEU A 109 9.62 16.79 -14.38
CA LEU A 109 9.13 16.17 -13.14
C LEU A 109 7.60 16.15 -13.08
N VAL A 110 7.02 14.96 -12.92
CA VAL A 110 5.59 14.79 -12.63
C VAL A 110 5.40 14.61 -11.13
N VAL A 111 4.52 15.42 -10.53
CA VAL A 111 4.20 15.35 -9.10
C VAL A 111 2.69 15.30 -8.89
N VAL A 112 2.25 14.32 -8.10
CA VAL A 112 0.88 14.24 -7.54
C VAL A 112 0.99 14.26 -6.03
N ARG A 113 0.30 15.20 -5.39
CA ARG A 113 0.30 15.40 -3.93
C ARG A 113 -1.09 15.23 -3.38
N ASP A 114 -1.17 15.06 -2.06
CA ASP A 114 -2.41 15.07 -1.30
C ASP A 114 -3.35 13.93 -1.71
N ILE A 115 -2.78 12.74 -1.93
CA ILE A 115 -3.55 11.51 -2.18
C ILE A 115 -3.97 10.96 -0.81
N ASP A 116 -5.24 11.18 -0.47
CA ASP A 116 -5.81 10.68 0.79
C ASP A 116 -6.09 9.18 0.72
N LEU A 117 -5.53 8.44 1.66
CA LEU A 117 -5.61 6.99 1.79
C LEU A 117 -5.85 6.61 3.25
N PHE A 118 -6.25 5.35 3.46
CA PHE A 118 -6.27 4.74 4.78
C PHE A 118 -5.72 3.32 4.65
N SER A 119 -5.09 2.86 5.73
CA SER A 119 -4.57 1.50 5.86
C SER A 119 -4.84 0.97 7.27
N TYR A 120 -4.57 -0.31 7.51
CA TYR A 120 -4.58 -0.91 8.84
C TYR A 120 -3.15 -1.16 9.31
N CYS A 121 -2.86 -0.85 10.57
CA CYS A 121 -1.56 -1.12 11.16
C CYS A 121 -1.38 -2.62 11.36
N GLU A 122 -0.28 -3.20 10.88
CA GLU A 122 -0.04 -4.64 10.98
C GLU A 122 0.17 -5.12 12.44
N SER A 123 0.66 -4.26 13.33
CA SER A 123 0.96 -4.63 14.72
C SER A 123 -0.27 -4.61 15.65
N CYS A 124 -1.30 -3.83 15.33
CA CYS A 124 -2.47 -3.65 16.22
C CYS A 124 -3.83 -3.70 15.50
N LEU A 125 -3.85 -3.85 14.18
CA LEU A 125 -5.06 -3.87 13.33
C LEU A 125 -5.92 -2.61 13.38
N LEU A 126 -5.44 -1.53 14.01
CA LEU A 126 -6.12 -0.25 14.04
C LEU A 126 -5.93 0.51 12.72
N PRO A 127 -6.96 1.22 12.24
CA PRO A 127 -6.83 2.03 11.04
C PRO A 127 -5.93 3.24 11.28
N PHE A 128 -5.18 3.62 10.26
CA PHE A 128 -4.41 4.87 10.24
C PHE A 128 -4.63 5.61 8.92
N SER A 129 -4.63 6.94 9.00
CA SER A 129 -4.78 7.83 7.85
C SER A 129 -3.42 8.03 7.19
N VAL A 130 -3.40 8.12 5.86
CA VAL A 130 -2.18 8.32 5.07
C VAL A 130 -2.46 9.39 4.02
N GLN A 131 -1.65 10.44 4.01
CA GLN A 131 -1.56 11.38 2.91
C GLN A 131 -0.30 11.04 2.11
N CYS A 132 -0.50 10.63 0.87
CA CYS A 132 0.55 10.16 -0.03
C CYS A 132 0.88 11.23 -1.07
N HIS A 133 2.18 11.42 -1.28
CA HIS A 133 2.74 12.29 -2.32
C HIS A 133 3.68 11.45 -3.18
N VAL A 134 3.53 11.55 -4.49
CA VAL A 134 4.31 10.79 -5.47
C VAL A 134 4.92 11.76 -6.47
N GLY A 135 6.22 11.67 -6.67
CA GLY A 135 6.95 12.33 -7.75
C GLY A 135 7.68 11.31 -8.60
N TYR A 136 7.74 11.51 -9.92
CA TYR A 136 8.59 10.69 -10.78
C TYR A 136 9.06 11.47 -12.01
N VAL A 137 10.23 11.08 -12.54
CA VAL A 137 10.78 11.64 -13.78
C VAL A 137 10.53 10.63 -14.91
N PRO A 138 9.61 10.90 -15.85
CA PRO A 138 9.33 10.02 -16.96
C PRO A 138 10.59 9.67 -17.77
N SER A 139 10.61 8.47 -18.35
CA SER A 139 11.64 8.07 -19.29
C SER A 139 10.99 7.46 -20.54
N GLY A 140 11.69 7.48 -21.67
CA GLY A 140 11.21 6.83 -22.89
C GLY A 140 9.91 7.41 -23.45
N GLN A 141 9.73 8.73 -23.34
CA GLN A 141 8.64 9.50 -23.96
C GLN A 141 7.22 9.06 -23.55
N ARG A 142 7.06 8.42 -22.40
CA ARG A 142 5.77 7.91 -21.90
C ARG A 142 5.44 8.45 -20.52
N VAL A 143 4.20 8.87 -20.35
CA VAL A 143 3.65 9.41 -19.10
C VAL A 143 2.50 8.53 -18.64
N LEU A 144 2.45 8.25 -17.34
CA LEU A 144 1.35 7.52 -16.72
C LEU A 144 0.20 8.49 -16.44
N GLY A 145 -1.03 8.11 -16.77
CA GLY A 145 -2.20 8.90 -16.40
C GLY A 145 -2.28 9.13 -14.88
N LEU A 146 -2.45 10.39 -14.46
CA LEU A 146 -2.35 10.81 -13.05
C LEU A 146 -3.24 9.99 -12.09
N SER A 147 -4.45 9.61 -12.55
CA SER A 147 -5.39 8.81 -11.77
C SER A 147 -4.92 7.39 -11.47
N LYS A 148 -3.87 6.89 -12.15
CA LYS A 148 -3.30 5.57 -11.88
C LYS A 148 -2.32 5.60 -10.72
N LEU A 149 -1.62 6.71 -10.48
CA LEU A 149 -0.71 6.85 -9.33
C LEU A 149 -1.46 6.64 -8.01
N SER A 150 -2.62 7.28 -7.84
CA SER A 150 -3.46 7.08 -6.65
C SER A 150 -4.03 5.66 -6.54
N ARG A 151 -4.36 5.02 -7.67
CA ARG A 151 -4.81 3.61 -7.66
C ARG A 151 -3.71 2.64 -7.28
N VAL A 152 -2.48 2.86 -7.74
CA VAL A 152 -1.33 2.04 -7.33
C VAL A 152 -1.09 2.20 -5.83
N ALA A 153 -1.13 3.43 -5.31
CA ALA A 153 -1.02 3.67 -3.88
C ALA A 153 -2.15 2.99 -3.07
N ASP A 154 -3.40 3.02 -3.55
CA ASP A 154 -4.53 2.34 -2.89
C ASP A 154 -4.38 0.82 -2.83
N VAL A 155 -3.75 0.18 -3.82
CA VAL A 155 -3.46 -1.28 -3.78
C VAL A 155 -2.63 -1.65 -2.56
N PHE A 156 -1.61 -0.84 -2.23
CA PHE A 156 -0.76 -1.12 -1.08
C PHE A 156 -1.37 -0.63 0.22
N ALA A 157 -2.07 0.51 0.22
CA ALA A 157 -2.76 1.02 1.39
C ALA A 157 -3.94 0.11 1.82
N LYS A 158 -4.53 -0.66 0.91
CA LYS A 158 -5.60 -1.62 1.22
C LYS A 158 -5.04 -2.98 1.67
N ARG A 159 -4.12 -2.95 2.63
CA ARG A 159 -3.44 -4.10 3.26
C ARG A 159 -3.23 -3.83 4.76
N LEU A 160 -2.71 -4.81 5.48
CA LEU A 160 -2.04 -4.55 6.76
C LEU A 160 -0.66 -4.00 6.46
N GLN A 161 -0.28 -2.89 7.10
CA GLN A 161 0.92 -2.13 6.75
C GLN A 161 1.64 -1.55 7.96
N GLU A 162 2.92 -1.27 7.73
CA GLU A 162 3.76 -0.34 8.46
C GLU A 162 4.10 0.84 7.51
N PRO A 163 4.12 2.11 7.99
CA PRO A 163 4.34 3.28 7.13
C PRO A 163 5.55 3.20 6.18
N GLN A 164 6.73 2.81 6.66
CA GLN A 164 7.93 2.73 5.83
C GLN A 164 7.81 1.63 4.76
N ARG A 165 7.26 0.47 5.11
CA ARG A 165 6.95 -0.60 4.17
C ARG A 165 6.01 -0.11 3.06
N LEU A 166 4.93 0.57 3.42
CA LEU A 166 3.98 1.13 2.46
C LEU A 166 4.67 2.08 1.47
N ALA A 167 5.52 2.99 1.94
CA ALA A 167 6.26 3.91 1.07
C ALA A 167 7.19 3.15 0.10
N ASN A 168 7.90 2.14 0.60
CA ASN A 168 8.81 1.32 -0.19
C ASN A 168 8.08 0.50 -1.27
N GLU A 169 6.96 -0.12 -0.92
CA GLU A 169 6.16 -0.92 -1.85
C GLU A 169 5.59 -0.05 -2.99
N ILE A 170 5.05 1.12 -2.67
CA ILE A 170 4.54 2.06 -3.68
C ILE A 170 5.68 2.51 -4.61
N CYS A 171 6.81 2.92 -4.03
CA CYS A 171 7.98 3.39 -4.79
C CYS A 171 8.49 2.31 -5.74
N ALA A 172 8.72 1.09 -5.24
CA ALA A 172 9.20 -0.03 -6.03
C ALA A 172 8.20 -0.43 -7.13
N ALA A 173 6.90 -0.44 -6.82
CA ALA A 173 5.88 -0.81 -7.79
C ALA A 173 5.79 0.20 -8.94
N LEU A 174 5.87 1.49 -8.64
CA LEU A 174 5.89 2.54 -9.66
C LEU A 174 7.17 2.48 -10.50
N GLN A 175 8.33 2.29 -9.85
CA GLN A 175 9.61 2.12 -10.55
C GLN A 175 9.55 0.94 -11.53
N ASN A 176 9.08 -0.22 -11.08
CA ASN A 176 9.04 -1.44 -11.89
C ASN A 176 7.99 -1.41 -13.00
N SER A 177 6.88 -0.70 -12.80
CA SER A 177 5.75 -0.68 -13.76
C SER A 177 5.87 0.42 -14.81
N ILE A 178 6.46 1.57 -14.48
CA ILE A 178 6.64 2.71 -15.38
C ILE A 178 8.05 2.70 -16.00
N ASN A 179 9.03 2.13 -15.31
CA ASN A 179 10.47 2.26 -15.61
C ASN A 179 10.94 3.72 -15.82
N PRO A 180 10.62 4.65 -14.88
CA PRO A 180 11.03 6.04 -14.99
C PRO A 180 12.52 6.21 -14.65
N ALA A 181 13.08 7.39 -14.93
CA ALA A 181 14.44 7.72 -14.52
C ALA A 181 14.58 7.71 -12.98
N GLY A 182 13.51 8.03 -12.27
CA GLY A 182 13.39 7.82 -10.82
C GLY A 182 11.99 8.08 -10.30
N VAL A 183 11.73 7.58 -9.09
CA VAL A 183 10.49 7.79 -8.33
C VAL A 183 10.84 8.24 -6.91
N ALA A 184 10.04 9.14 -6.35
CA ALA A 184 10.05 9.49 -4.95
C ALA A 184 8.61 9.41 -4.39
N VAL A 185 8.46 8.78 -3.23
CA VAL A 185 7.21 8.67 -2.49
C VAL A 185 7.44 9.24 -1.10
N ALA A 186 6.59 10.17 -0.68
CA ALA A 186 6.56 10.69 0.68
C ALA A 186 5.17 10.46 1.26
N LEU A 187 5.11 9.96 2.48
CA LEU A 187 3.86 9.71 3.20
C LEU A 187 3.85 10.50 4.51
N ASN A 188 2.73 11.13 4.80
CA ASN A 188 2.38 11.57 6.14
C ASN A 188 1.30 10.64 6.68
N CYS A 189 1.56 10.02 7.82
CA CYS A 189 0.69 9.02 8.41
C CYS A 189 0.23 9.48 9.80
N TRP A 190 -1.07 9.38 10.06
CA TRP A 190 -1.65 9.67 11.36
C TRP A 190 -2.27 8.39 11.92
N HIS A 191 -1.82 7.98 13.09
CA HIS A 191 -2.32 6.82 13.81
C HIS A 191 -2.71 7.20 15.24
N ILE A 192 -3.67 6.48 15.80
CA ILE A 192 -4.08 6.63 17.20
C ILE A 192 -2.91 6.18 18.08
N GLU A 193 -2.58 6.97 19.10
CA GLU A 193 -1.54 6.61 20.07
C GLU A 193 -1.93 5.32 20.80
N PHE A 194 -1.19 4.23 20.53
CA PHE A 194 -1.26 3.02 21.35
C PHE A 194 -0.25 3.19 22.49
N LEU A 195 -0.70 3.00 23.74
CA LEU A 195 0.03 3.22 24.99
C LEU A 195 1.57 3.14 24.85
N ALA A 196 2.26 4.24 25.20
CA ALA A 196 3.71 4.40 25.14
C ALA A 196 4.53 3.25 25.76
N ALA A 197 3.95 2.48 26.68
CA ALA A 197 4.55 1.29 27.28
C ALA A 197 4.80 0.12 26.30
N LEU A 198 4.25 0.16 25.10
CA LEU A 198 4.40 -0.87 24.05
C LEU A 198 5.00 -0.32 22.74
N GLN A 199 5.44 0.94 22.73
CA GLN A 199 5.96 1.58 21.53
C GLN A 199 7.44 1.25 21.30
N CYS A 200 7.81 1.00 20.04
CA CYS A 200 9.20 0.86 19.58
C CYS A 200 9.89 2.19 19.27
N ASN A 201 9.22 3.35 19.45
CA ASN A 201 9.77 4.67 19.11
C ASN A 201 9.74 5.64 20.31
N PRO A 202 10.90 6.08 20.83
CA PRO A 202 10.97 6.91 22.03
C PRO A 202 10.66 8.41 21.82
N ASN A 203 10.38 8.89 20.59
CA ASN A 203 10.12 10.31 20.32
C ASN A 203 8.95 10.56 19.34
N PRO A 204 7.69 10.54 19.82
CA PRO A 204 6.53 10.92 19.03
C PRO A 204 6.47 12.43 18.74
N ARG A 205 6.17 12.82 17.49
CA ARG A 205 5.82 14.21 17.12
C ARG A 205 4.30 14.39 17.17
N HIS A 206 3.81 15.21 18.09
CA HIS A 206 2.42 15.64 18.11
C HIS A 206 2.17 16.71 17.04
N PRO A 207 1.10 16.58 16.22
CA PRO A 207 0.77 17.60 15.24
C PRO A 207 0.24 18.88 15.91
N SER A 208 0.61 20.03 15.36
CA SER A 208 0.10 21.37 15.73
C SER A 208 -1.14 21.79 14.93
N ILE A 209 -1.80 20.86 14.22
CA ILE A 209 -3.04 21.13 13.51
C ILE A 209 -4.21 21.04 14.50
N HIS A 210 -4.87 22.17 14.75
CA HIS A 210 -6.11 22.26 15.52
C HIS A 210 -7.11 21.21 14.97
N GLY A 211 -7.30 20.09 15.68
CA GLY A 211 -8.30 19.08 15.33
C GLY A 211 -7.94 17.61 15.61
N MET A 212 -6.66 17.27 15.86
CA MET A 212 -6.23 15.87 16.05
C MET A 212 -5.43 15.65 17.33
N GLN A 213 -6.03 15.99 18.47
CA GLN A 213 -5.47 15.66 19.79
C GLN A 213 -5.43 14.14 19.99
N GLY A 214 -4.28 13.57 20.37
CA GLY A 214 -4.09 12.13 20.60
C GLY A 214 -3.71 11.29 19.36
N TRP A 215 -3.48 11.91 18.21
CA TRP A 215 -2.92 11.24 17.03
C TRP A 215 -1.42 11.48 16.92
N LEU A 216 -0.68 10.41 16.63
CA LEU A 216 0.74 10.43 16.33
C LEU A 216 0.93 10.65 14.82
N CYS A 217 1.82 11.57 14.46
CA CYS A 217 2.19 11.82 13.08
C CYS A 217 3.58 11.22 12.80
N SER A 218 3.65 10.30 11.84
CA SER A 218 4.92 9.86 11.26
C SER A 218 5.02 10.34 9.81
N SER A 219 6.21 10.76 9.42
CA SER A 219 6.53 11.08 8.03
C SER A 219 7.63 10.14 7.58
N VAL A 220 7.42 9.48 6.44
CA VAL A 220 8.34 8.48 5.87
C VAL A 220 8.49 8.75 4.38
N CYS A 221 9.65 8.43 3.84
CA CYS A 221 9.93 8.60 2.43
C CYS A 221 10.64 7.37 1.86
N SER A 222 10.50 7.18 0.56
CA SER A 222 11.20 6.17 -0.22
C SER A 222 11.49 6.72 -1.60
N SER A 223 12.68 6.44 -2.13
CA SER A 223 13.10 6.93 -3.43
C SER A 223 13.90 5.89 -4.22
N SER A 224 13.89 6.04 -5.54
CA SER A 224 14.57 5.16 -6.50
C SER A 224 15.07 5.96 -7.70
N GLY A 225 16.03 5.39 -8.42
CA GLY A 225 16.65 6.00 -9.61
C GLY A 225 17.35 7.31 -9.28
N VAL A 226 17.11 8.36 -10.08
CA VAL A 226 17.72 9.69 -9.92
C VAL A 226 17.43 10.38 -8.58
N PHE A 227 16.51 9.86 -7.76
CA PHE A 227 16.18 10.39 -6.43
C PHE A 227 16.84 9.65 -5.26
N LYS A 228 17.68 8.64 -5.50
CA LYS A 228 18.47 8.06 -4.41
C LYS A 228 19.52 9.08 -3.95
N GLN A 229 19.56 9.32 -2.64
CA GLN A 229 20.69 10.00 -2.02
C GLN A 229 21.78 8.96 -1.77
N ASP A 230 23.01 9.27 -2.17
CA ASP A 230 24.21 8.48 -1.91
C ASP A 230 24.52 8.36 -0.40
#